data_AF-A0A6M3J203-F1
#
_entry.id   AF-A0A6M3J203-F1
#
_cell.length_a   1.000
_cell.length_b   1.000
_cell.length_c   1.000
_cell.angle_alpha   90.00
_cell.angle_beta   90.00
_cell.angle_gamma   90.00
#
_symmetry.space_group_name_H-M   'P 1'
#
loop_
_entity.id
_entity.type
_entity.pdbx_description
1 polymer ?
#
loop_
_entity_poly.entity_id
_entity_poly.type
_entity_poly.pdbx_seq_one_letter_code
_entity_poly.pdbx_strand_id
1 'polypeptide(L)'
;MAKRSFTVEALRELCELHVTQAEVAAYFGVSEKLVSRRLEEVEYREAFEEGRANGKRSLRRWQMDAARSGDRVMLIWLGKQLLGQREPEQRLVETSTVSYREMPEVDRRRRLEELMSRREAGVGETVADRKRAAAAGREVVRGQAALQLKGQG
;
A
#
# COMPACT_ATOMS: atom_id res chain seq x y z
N MET A 1 -42.84 -2.62 9.40
CA MET A 1 -41.54 -2.99 10.02
C MET A 1 -41.46 -2.33 11.38
N ALA A 2 -41.04 -3.05 12.42
CA ALA A 2 -40.88 -2.47 13.75
C ALA A 2 -39.76 -1.40 13.71
N LYS A 3 -40.07 -0.19 14.14
CA LYS A 3 -39.11 0.92 14.17
C LYS A 3 -38.11 0.65 15.28
N ARG A 4 -36.82 0.51 14.95
CA ARG A 4 -35.76 0.40 15.97
C ARG A 4 -35.66 1.72 16.72
N SER A 5 -35.44 1.66 18.03
CA SER A 5 -35.26 2.86 18.84
C SER A 5 -33.95 3.55 18.47
N PHE A 6 -34.02 4.82 18.10
CA PHE A 6 -32.84 5.64 17.84
C PHE A 6 -32.33 6.20 19.17
N THR A 7 -31.43 5.46 19.82
CA THR A 7 -30.76 5.83 21.07
C THR A 7 -29.29 6.16 20.84
N VAL A 8 -28.67 6.84 21.82
CA VAL A 8 -27.26 7.23 21.79
C VAL A 8 -26.35 6.00 21.76
N GLU A 9 -26.67 4.98 22.55
CA GLU A 9 -25.91 3.74 22.65
C GLU A 9 -25.95 2.95 21.34
N ALA A 10 -27.16 2.80 20.76
CA ALA A 10 -27.34 2.09 19.50
C ALA A 10 -26.66 2.82 18.34
N LEU A 11 -26.64 4.16 18.37
CA LEU A 11 -25.90 4.95 17.39
C LEU A 11 -24.39 4.70 17.52
N ARG A 12 -23.85 4.75 18.75
CA ARG A 12 -22.42 4.53 19.02
C ARG A 12 -21.95 3.19 18.47
N GLU A 13 -22.66 2.11 18.78
CA GLU A 13 -22.33 0.75 18.32
C GLU A 13 -22.37 0.65 16.79
N LEU A 14 -23.41 1.19 16.16
CA LEU A 14 -23.55 1.17 14.70
C LEU A 14 -22.41 1.94 14.01
N CYS A 15 -21.97 3.06 14.59
CA CYS A 15 -20.93 3.91 14.03
C CYS A 15 -19.53 3.28 14.05
N GLU A 16 -19.31 2.17 14.77
CA GLU A 16 -18.07 1.38 14.67
C GLU A 16 -17.83 0.84 13.26
N LEU A 17 -18.91 0.63 12.49
CA LEU A 17 -18.85 0.19 11.10
C LEU A 17 -18.55 1.33 10.11
N HIS A 18 -18.28 2.54 10.60
CA HIS A 18 -18.00 3.72 9.75
C HIS A 18 -19.14 4.09 8.78
N VAL A 19 -20.39 3.82 9.17
CA VAL A 19 -21.58 4.15 8.37
C VAL A 19 -21.77 5.64 8.11
N THR A 20 -22.50 5.93 7.04
CA THR A 20 -23.01 7.24 6.63
C THR A 20 -24.33 7.58 7.34
N GLN A 21 -24.74 8.85 7.32
CA GLN A 21 -26.03 9.26 7.90
C GLN A 21 -27.23 8.61 7.18
N ALA A 22 -27.10 8.36 5.87
CA ALA A 22 -28.11 7.65 5.07
C ALA A 22 -28.29 6.20 5.55
N GLU A 23 -27.18 5.50 5.83
CA GLU A 23 -27.22 4.14 6.38
C GLU A 23 -27.78 4.11 7.81
N VAL A 24 -27.45 5.11 8.65
CA VAL A 24 -28.06 5.28 9.98
C VAL A 24 -29.57 5.46 9.85
N ALA A 25 -30.02 6.31 8.93
CA ALA A 25 -31.43 6.58 8.69
C ALA A 25 -32.18 5.31 8.26
N ALA A 26 -31.61 4.56 7.31
CA ALA A 26 -32.14 3.28 6.86
C ALA A 26 -32.20 2.24 7.98
N TYR A 27 -31.16 2.15 8.83
CA TYR A 27 -31.08 1.20 9.93
C TYR A 27 -32.16 1.41 11.00
N PHE A 28 -32.41 2.68 11.37
CA PHE A 28 -33.42 3.04 12.38
C PHE A 28 -34.82 3.25 11.80
N GLY A 29 -34.98 3.26 10.47
CA GLY A 29 -36.25 3.54 9.81
C GLY A 29 -36.73 4.99 10.03
N VAL A 30 -35.79 5.93 10.00
CA VAL A 30 -36.04 7.37 10.16
C VAL A 30 -35.58 8.13 8.91
N SER A 31 -35.91 9.42 8.80
CA SER A 31 -35.40 10.25 7.71
C SER A 31 -33.97 10.72 7.99
N GLU A 32 -33.17 10.92 6.93
CA GLU A 32 -31.83 11.52 7.05
C GLU A 32 -31.87 12.88 7.75
N LYS A 33 -32.90 13.69 7.47
CA LYS A 33 -33.12 14.98 8.15
C LYS A 33 -33.25 14.84 9.67
N LEU A 34 -33.87 13.75 10.16
CA LEU A 34 -33.92 13.48 11.60
C LEU A 34 -32.53 13.17 12.14
N VAL A 35 -31.76 12.34 11.44
CA VAL A 35 -30.38 12.00 11.82
C VAL A 35 -29.52 13.24 11.90
N SER A 36 -29.52 14.09 10.87
CA SER A 36 -28.74 15.34 10.87
C SER A 36 -29.13 16.24 12.03
N ARG A 37 -30.43 16.40 12.31
CA ARG A 37 -30.90 17.18 13.47
C ARG A 37 -30.46 16.58 14.79
N ARG A 38 -30.54 15.25 14.96
CA ARG A 38 -30.06 14.58 16.17
C ARG A 38 -28.56 14.79 16.39
N LEU A 39 -27.77 14.77 15.32
CA LEU A 39 -26.32 15.00 15.40
C LEU A 39 -25.93 16.45 15.75
N GLU A 40 -26.89 17.39 15.81
CA GLU A 40 -26.66 18.71 16.41
C GLU A 40 -26.66 18.65 17.95
N GLU A 41 -27.33 17.65 18.54
CA GLU A 41 -27.32 17.39 19.98
C GLU A 41 -25.96 16.79 20.39
N VAL A 42 -25.37 17.32 21.47
CA VAL A 42 -24.01 16.98 21.92
C VAL A 42 -23.85 15.48 22.14
N GLU A 43 -24.79 14.85 22.84
CA GLU A 43 -24.74 13.43 23.21
C GLU A 43 -24.70 12.51 21.98
N TYR A 44 -25.50 12.81 20.96
CA TYR A 44 -25.55 12.03 19.72
C TYR A 44 -24.31 12.27 18.85
N ARG A 45 -23.81 13.51 18.79
CA ARG A 45 -22.56 13.82 18.08
C ARG A 45 -21.38 13.08 18.70
N GLU A 46 -21.25 13.13 20.02
CA GLU A 46 -20.19 12.44 20.76
C GLU A 46 -20.27 10.93 20.55
N ALA A 47 -21.47 10.34 20.65
CA ALA A 47 -21.66 8.91 20.37
C ALA A 47 -21.28 8.54 18.93
N PHE A 48 -21.62 9.37 17.94
CA PHE A 48 -21.26 9.14 16.55
C PHE A 48 -19.74 9.18 16.33
N GLU A 49 -19.06 10.16 16.91
CA GLU A 49 -17.61 10.30 16.84
C GLU A 49 -16.87 9.20 17.60
N GLU A 50 -17.35 8.87 18.80
CA GLU A 50 -16.81 7.81 19.65
C GLU A 50 -16.94 6.44 18.98
N GLY A 51 -18.11 6.12 18.40
CA GLY A 51 -18.31 4.90 17.62
C GLY A 51 -17.29 4.77 16.49
N ARG A 52 -17.09 5.84 15.71
CA ARG A 52 -16.07 5.86 14.66
C ARG A 52 -14.65 5.71 15.21
N ALA A 53 -14.34 6.31 16.35
CA ALA A 53 -13.05 6.13 17.01
C ALA A 53 -12.83 4.67 17.45
N ASN A 54 -13.88 4.01 17.96
CA ASN A 54 -13.86 2.60 18.33
C ASN A 54 -13.66 1.69 17.11
N GLY A 55 -14.34 1.98 15.99
CA GLY A 55 -14.11 1.31 14.70
C GLY A 55 -12.64 1.39 14.25
N LYS A 56 -12.04 2.59 14.30
CA LYS A 56 -10.61 2.78 14.00
C LYS A 56 -9.68 2.02 14.97
N ARG A 57 -10.08 1.86 16.24
CA ARG A 57 -9.32 1.07 17.22
C ARG A 57 -9.39 -0.42 16.88
N SER A 58 -10.58 -0.93 16.57
CA SER A 58 -10.80 -2.31 16.15
C SER A 58 -10.04 -2.66 14.87
N LEU A 59 -10.03 -1.76 13.88
CA LEU A 59 -9.26 -1.94 12.65
C LEU A 59 -7.75 -2.10 12.92
N ARG A 60 -7.18 -1.29 13.83
CA ARG A 60 -5.76 -1.44 14.22
C ARG A 60 -5.48 -2.80 14.84
N ARG A 61 -6.38 -3.29 15.70
CA ARG A 61 -6.25 -4.64 16.27
C ARG A 61 -6.24 -5.70 15.17
N TRP A 62 -7.19 -5.65 14.24
CA TRP A 62 -7.23 -6.59 13.12
C TRP A 62 -5.99 -6.51 12.22
N GLN A 63 -5.44 -5.32 11.97
CA GLN A 63 -4.17 -5.16 11.26
C GLN A 63 -3.01 -5.88 11.99
N MET A 64 -2.94 -5.78 13.31
CA MET A 64 -1.91 -6.46 14.12
C MET A 64 -2.08 -7.98 14.10
N ASP A 65 -3.32 -8.47 14.13
CA ASP A 65 -3.62 -9.90 14.06
C ASP A 65 -3.31 -10.47 12.66
N ALA A 66 -3.72 -9.76 11.60
CA ALA A 66 -3.47 -10.13 10.21
C ALA A 66 -2.00 -10.08 9.79
N ALA A 67 -1.20 -9.24 10.46
CA ALA A 67 0.25 -9.27 10.33
C ALA A 67 0.84 -10.65 10.72
N ARG A 68 0.12 -11.45 11.52
CA ARG A 68 0.53 -12.80 11.89
C ARG A 68 0.01 -13.88 10.94
N SER A 69 -1.15 -13.68 10.30
CA SER A 69 -1.86 -14.72 9.53
C SER A 69 -1.72 -14.64 8.00
N GLY A 70 -1.45 -13.46 7.42
CA GLY A 70 -1.04 -13.32 6.01
C GLY A 70 -2.06 -12.73 5.02
N ASP A 71 -3.36 -12.65 5.34
CA ASP A 71 -4.34 -11.95 4.50
C ASP A 71 -4.48 -10.47 4.92
N ARG A 72 -4.06 -9.54 4.06
CA ARG A 72 -3.75 -8.16 4.46
C ARG A 72 -4.24 -7.07 3.51
N VAL A 73 -4.60 -7.39 2.27
CA VAL A 73 -4.82 -6.39 1.21
C VAL A 73 -5.97 -5.44 1.59
N MET A 74 -7.10 -5.99 2.02
CA MET A 74 -8.26 -5.21 2.43
C MET A 74 -7.97 -4.34 3.66
N LEU A 75 -7.24 -4.88 4.64
CA LEU A 75 -6.88 -4.17 5.87
C LEU A 75 -5.90 -3.02 5.64
N ILE A 76 -4.98 -3.15 4.67
CA ILE A 76 -4.10 -2.07 4.23
C ILE A 76 -4.93 -0.95 3.59
N TRP A 77 -5.86 -1.31 2.70
CA TRP A 77 -6.73 -0.33 2.04
C TRP A 77 -7.58 0.45 3.05
N LEU A 78 -8.26 -0.26 3.96
CA LEU A 78 -9.01 0.37 5.05
C LEU A 78 -8.13 1.23 5.96
N GLY A 79 -6.90 0.80 6.22
CA GLY A 79 -5.91 1.57 6.98
C GLY A 79 -5.58 2.91 6.33
N LYS A 80 -5.41 2.93 5.00
CA LYS A 80 -5.21 4.18 4.25
C LYS A 80 -6.42 5.10 4.35
N GLN A 81 -7.62 4.57 4.11
CA GLN A 81 -8.85 5.37 4.07
C GLN A 81 -9.26 5.91 5.45
N LEU A 82 -9.19 5.08 6.50
CA LEU A 82 -9.77 5.40 7.81
C LEU A 82 -8.74 5.84 8.85
N LEU A 83 -7.48 5.40 8.72
CA LEU A 83 -6.41 5.66 9.69
C LEU A 83 -5.37 6.67 9.18
N GLY A 84 -5.48 7.12 7.93
CA GLY A 84 -4.53 8.06 7.32
C GLY A 84 -3.14 7.46 7.09
N GLN A 85 -3.03 6.12 7.05
CA GLN A 85 -1.78 5.44 6.76
C GLN A 85 -1.34 5.74 5.32
N ARG A 86 -0.04 5.99 5.13
CA ARG A 86 0.54 6.31 3.81
C ARG A 86 1.58 5.27 3.44
N GLU A 87 1.77 5.10 2.14
CA GLU A 87 2.89 4.31 1.65
C GLU A 87 4.20 5.09 1.86
N PRO A 88 5.30 4.39 2.18
CA PRO A 88 6.61 5.01 2.21
C PRO A 88 6.99 5.54 0.83
N GLU A 89 7.62 6.72 0.80
CA GLU A 89 8.19 7.25 -0.44
C GLU A 89 9.26 6.29 -0.96
N GLN A 90 9.12 5.87 -2.21
CA GLN A 90 10.16 5.12 -2.91
C GLN A 90 11.28 6.10 -3.27
N ARG A 91 12.22 6.31 -2.35
CA ARG A 91 13.47 6.97 -2.68
C ARG A 91 14.28 6.01 -3.55
N LEU A 92 14.26 6.25 -4.86
CA LEU A 92 15.24 5.66 -5.75
C LEU A 92 16.59 6.21 -5.29
N VAL A 93 17.37 5.36 -4.62
CA VAL A 93 18.78 5.66 -4.39
C VAL A 93 19.42 5.55 -5.76
N GLU A 94 19.59 6.69 -6.43
CA GLU A 94 20.52 6.79 -7.54
C GLU A 94 21.85 6.28 -7.00
N THR A 95 22.20 5.05 -7.39
CA THR A 95 23.52 4.52 -7.10
C THR A 95 24.45 5.35 -7.96
N SER A 96 24.93 6.46 -7.41
CA SER A 96 25.91 7.30 -8.09
C SER A 96 27.07 6.38 -8.40
N THR A 97 27.22 6.00 -9.67
CA THR A 97 28.45 5.38 -10.15
C THR A 97 29.50 6.47 -10.06
N VAL A 98 30.11 6.61 -8.88
CA VAL A 98 31.28 7.47 -8.71
C VAL A 98 32.26 7.04 -9.79
N SER A 99 32.56 7.96 -10.70
CA SER A 99 33.49 7.72 -11.80
C SER A 99 34.81 7.26 -11.20
N TYR A 100 35.40 6.19 -11.73
CA TYR A 100 36.69 5.67 -11.26
C TYR A 100 37.77 6.76 -11.17
N ARG A 101 37.67 7.81 -12.00
CA ARG A 101 38.64 8.91 -12.05
C ARG A 101 38.50 9.90 -10.89
N GLU A 102 37.36 9.95 -10.23
CA GLU A 102 37.03 10.92 -9.18
C GLU A 102 37.21 10.35 -7.76
N MET A 103 37.54 9.06 -7.65
CA MET A 103 37.79 8.41 -6.37
C MET A 103 39.20 8.75 -5.84
N PRO A 104 39.37 8.95 -4.51
CA PRO A 104 40.70 9.02 -3.89
C PRO A 104 41.56 7.82 -4.26
N GLU A 105 42.88 8.00 -4.39
CA GLU A 105 43.78 6.97 -4.89
C GLU A 105 43.75 5.67 -4.07
N VAL A 106 43.62 5.79 -2.74
CA VAL A 106 43.50 4.65 -1.82
C VAL A 106 42.25 3.82 -2.14
N ASP A 107 41.13 4.47 -2.44
CA ASP A 107 39.87 3.80 -2.78
C ASP A 107 39.89 3.21 -4.20
N ARG A 108 40.58 3.87 -5.14
CA ARG A 108 40.80 3.34 -6.50
C ARG A 108 41.60 2.04 -6.46
N ARG A 109 42.67 2.01 -5.67
CA ARG A 109 43.53 0.82 -5.52
C ARG A 109 42.76 -0.34 -4.92
N ARG A 110 42.02 -0.10 -3.83
CA ARG A 110 41.17 -1.11 -3.20
C ARG A 110 40.12 -1.66 -4.17
N ARG A 111 39.47 -0.79 -4.94
CA ARG A 111 38.46 -1.20 -5.93
C ARG A 111 39.06 -1.97 -7.11
N LEU A 112 40.28 -1.63 -7.54
CA LEU A 112 41.02 -2.42 -8.52
C LEU A 112 41.39 -3.80 -7.98
N GLU A 113 41.90 -3.89 -6.76
CA GLU A 113 42.23 -5.16 -6.11
C GLU A 113 40.98 -6.05 -5.98
N GLU A 114 39.84 -5.49 -5.58
CA GLU A 114 38.55 -6.19 -5.54
C GLU A 114 38.08 -6.67 -6.93
N LEU A 115 38.23 -5.83 -7.97
CA LEU A 115 37.85 -6.20 -9.35
C LEU A 115 38.76 -7.28 -9.94
N MET A 116 40.06 -7.22 -9.66
CA MET A 116 41.04 -8.21 -10.09
C MET A 116 40.80 -9.55 -9.40
N SER A 117 40.58 -9.54 -8.08
CA SER A 117 40.23 -10.74 -7.30
C SER A 117 38.93 -11.38 -7.79
N ARG A 118 37.90 -10.58 -8.10
CA ARG A 118 36.64 -11.07 -8.70
C ARG A 118 36.84 -11.71 -10.07
N ARG A 119 37.71 -11.13 -10.91
CA ARG A 119 38.06 -11.67 -12.22
C ARG A 119 38.82 -12.99 -12.11
N GLU A 120 39.75 -13.10 -11.18
CA GLU A 120 40.48 -14.34 -10.87
C GLU A 120 39.56 -15.44 -10.32
N ALA A 121 38.58 -15.06 -9.50
CA ALA A 121 37.55 -15.97 -9.00
C ALA A 121 36.50 -16.36 -10.07
N GLY A 122 36.55 -15.79 -11.29
CA GLY A 122 35.55 -16.01 -12.33
C GLY A 122 34.17 -15.43 -12.00
N VAL A 123 34.06 -14.59 -10.97
CA VAL A 123 32.80 -13.99 -10.51
C VAL A 123 32.70 -12.57 -11.04
N GLY A 124 32.17 -12.43 -12.26
CA GLY A 124 31.90 -11.13 -12.85
C GLY A 124 31.30 -11.24 -14.24
N GLU A 125 30.23 -10.48 -14.48
CA GLU A 125 29.62 -10.37 -15.79
C GLU A 125 30.50 -9.45 -16.67
N THR A 126 31.11 -9.98 -17.72
CA THR A 126 31.93 -9.16 -18.61
C THR A 126 31.05 -8.18 -19.41
N VAL A 127 31.65 -7.13 -19.96
CA VAL A 127 30.94 -6.22 -20.89
C VAL A 127 30.40 -6.99 -22.10
N ALA A 128 31.09 -8.05 -22.53
CA ALA A 128 30.63 -8.93 -23.59
C ALA A 128 29.42 -9.77 -23.13
N ASP A 129 29.41 -10.27 -21.89
CA ASP A 129 28.27 -10.99 -21.31
C ASP A 129 27.04 -10.08 -21.20
N ARG A 130 27.21 -8.84 -20.72
CA ARG A 130 26.14 -7.84 -20.69
C ARG A 130 25.59 -7.50 -22.06
N LYS A 131 26.47 -7.32 -23.06
CA LYS A 131 26.06 -7.07 -24.46
C LYS A 131 25.31 -8.27 -25.05
N ARG A 132 25.75 -9.50 -24.77
CA ARG A 132 25.07 -10.73 -25.18
C ARG A 132 23.69 -10.87 -24.52
N ALA A 133 23.60 -10.66 -23.21
CA ALA A 133 22.34 -10.68 -22.46
C ALA A 133 21.35 -9.60 -22.97
N ALA A 134 21.84 -8.39 -23.23
CA ALA A 134 21.02 -7.30 -23.76
C ALA A 134 20.60 -7.52 -25.22
N ALA A 135 21.38 -8.24 -26.02
CA ALA A 135 21.02 -8.64 -27.38
C ALA A 135 19.96 -9.76 -27.36
N ALA A 136 20.16 -10.80 -26.54
CA ALA A 136 19.23 -11.91 -26.36
C ALA A 136 17.87 -11.42 -25.85
N GLY A 137 17.84 -10.49 -24.88
CA GLY A 137 16.60 -9.90 -24.40
C GLY A 137 15.80 -9.16 -25.47
N ARG A 138 16.47 -8.48 -26.42
CA ARG A 138 15.80 -7.79 -27.54
C ARG A 138 15.23 -8.78 -28.57
N GLU A 139 15.87 -9.92 -28.75
CA GLU A 139 15.44 -10.97 -29.68
C GLU A 139 14.20 -11.71 -29.17
N VAL A 140 14.14 -11.99 -27.85
CA VAL A 140 12.97 -12.57 -27.18
C VAL A 140 11.75 -11.65 -27.29
N VAL A 141 11.93 -10.34 -27.04
CA VAL A 141 10.84 -9.35 -27.15
C VAL A 141 10.34 -9.23 -28.60
N ARG A 142 11.24 -9.29 -29.60
CA ARG A 142 10.86 -9.29 -31.03
C ARG A 142 10.13 -10.57 -31.43
N GLY A 143 10.55 -11.74 -30.94
CA GLY A 143 9.90 -13.02 -31.20
C GLY A 143 8.48 -13.11 -30.62
N GLN A 144 8.28 -12.59 -29.40
CA GLN A 144 6.96 -12.52 -28.77
C GLN A 144 6.00 -11.57 -29.51
N ALA A 145 6.49 -10.41 -29.96
CA ALA A 145 5.70 -9.48 -30.77
C ALA A 145 5.29 -10.09 -32.13
N ALA A 146 6.16 -10.88 -32.77
CA ALA A 146 5.85 -11.55 -34.04
C ALA A 146 4.82 -12.69 -33.90
N LEU A 147 4.79 -13.37 -32.75
CA LEU A 147 3.80 -14.41 -32.43
C LEU A 147 2.42 -13.81 -32.13
N GLN A 148 2.37 -12.66 -31.44
CA GLN A 148 1.11 -11.94 -31.17
C GLN A 148 0.43 -11.40 -32.44
N LEU A 149 1.20 -11.02 -33.46
CA LEU A 149 0.65 -10.56 -34.74
C LEU A 149 0.13 -11.69 -35.64
N LYS A 150 0.63 -12.93 -35.47
CA LYS A 150 0.16 -14.10 -36.21
C LYS A 150 -1.07 -14.79 -35.60
N GLY A 151 -1.46 -14.43 -34.38
CA GLY A 151 -2.64 -14.97 -33.69
C GLY A 151 -3.92 -14.15 -33.84
N GLN A 152 -3.91 -13.09 -34.67
CA GLN A 152 -5.07 -12.22 -34.93
C GLN A 152 -5.60 -12.34 -36.37
N GLY A 153 -5.23 -13.39 -37.10
CA GLY A 153 -5.71 -13.70 -38.44
C GLY A 153 -6.69 -14.86 -38.45
#